data_AF-A0A8I1TKA6-F1
#
_entry.id   AF-A0A8I1TKA6-F1
#
_cell.length_a   1.000
_cell.length_b   1.000
_cell.length_c   1.000
_cell.angle_alpha   90.00
_cell.angle_beta   90.00
_cell.angle_gamma   90.00
#
_symmetry.space_group_name_H-M   'P 1'
#
loop_
_entity.id
_entity.type
_entity.pdbx_description
1 polymer ?
#
loop_
_entity_poly.entity_id
_entity_poly.type
_entity_poly.pdbx_seq_one_letter_code
_entity_poly.pdbx_strand_id
1 'polypeptide(L)'
;MTRSALLSPFEIVEGARDKGLVLIADHAGRAVPDEYGDLGLPPSEFERHIAYDIGVEGVTRRLAALTGAPAVMAGFSRLLIDANRGEDDPTLIRQLYDGTIVPANYPMDEAERQRRLDRYYRPYHDAVGAM
;
A
#
# COMPACT_ATOMS: atom_id res chain seq x y z
N MET A 1 10.67 -7.05 21.97
CA MET A 1 10.19 -6.78 20.60
C MET A 1 11.12 -5.74 20.01
N THR A 2 12.01 -6.17 19.13
CA THR A 2 12.99 -5.30 18.46
C THR A 2 12.24 -4.33 17.55
N ARG A 3 12.09 -3.11 18.05
CA ARG A 3 11.70 -1.92 17.27
C ARG A 3 12.77 -1.61 16.22
N SER A 4 12.34 -0.96 15.14
CA SER A 4 13.13 -0.34 14.06
C SER A 4 13.32 -1.16 12.78
N ALA A 5 12.26 -1.22 11.97
CA ALA A 5 12.41 -1.09 10.52
C ALA A 5 11.41 -0.02 10.07
N LEU A 6 11.89 1.08 9.49
CA LEU A 6 11.03 2.04 8.80
C LEU A 6 10.29 1.29 7.69
N LEU A 7 8.96 1.36 7.68
CA LEU A 7 8.16 0.78 6.62
C LEU A 7 8.56 1.42 5.27
N SER A 8 8.99 0.60 4.30
CA SER A 8 9.20 1.09 2.93
C SER A 8 7.85 1.32 2.25
N PRO A 9 7.63 2.44 1.56
CA PRO A 9 6.38 2.69 0.85
C PRO A 9 6.16 1.73 -0.32
N PHE A 10 7.23 1.16 -0.85
CA PHE A 10 7.19 0.21 -1.95
C PHE A 10 8.35 -0.78 -1.92
N GLU A 11 8.23 -1.83 -2.71
CA GLU A 11 9.31 -2.73 -3.08
C GLU A 11 9.39 -2.82 -4.61
N ILE A 12 10.62 -2.85 -5.14
CA ILE A 12 10.88 -3.10 -6.55
C ILE A 12 11.41 -4.53 -6.69
N VAL A 13 10.77 -5.31 -7.56
CA VAL A 13 11.35 -6.55 -8.09
C VAL A 13 12.07 -6.20 -9.37
N GLU A 14 13.39 -6.39 -9.38
CA GLU A 14 14.23 -6.10 -10.55
C GLU A 14 13.83 -6.94 -11.76
N GLY A 15 13.91 -6.34 -12.95
CA GLY A 15 13.57 -6.97 -14.21
C GLY A 15 13.97 -6.13 -15.42
N ALA A 16 13.79 -6.70 -16.60
CA ALA A 16 14.18 -6.08 -17.86
C ALA A 16 13.14 -5.05 -18.31
N ARG A 17 13.47 -3.76 -18.17
CA ARG A 17 12.58 -2.62 -18.51
C ARG A 17 12.36 -2.43 -20.01
N ASP A 18 13.28 -2.94 -20.83
CA ASP A 18 13.22 -2.90 -22.30
C ASP A 18 12.19 -3.86 -22.91
N LYS A 19 11.56 -4.72 -22.10
CA LYS A 19 10.49 -5.64 -22.54
C LYS A 19 9.13 -4.99 -22.74
N GLY A 20 8.94 -3.72 -22.35
CA GLY A 20 7.67 -3.01 -22.49
C GLY A 20 6.54 -3.52 -21.60
N LEU A 21 6.88 -4.21 -20.51
CA LEU A 21 5.94 -4.70 -19.50
C LEU A 21 6.44 -4.32 -18.12
N VAL A 22 5.54 -3.79 -17.28
CA VAL A 22 5.76 -3.52 -15.86
C VAL A 22 4.59 -4.11 -15.09
N LEU A 23 4.86 -4.81 -14.00
CA LEU A 23 3.83 -5.34 -13.10
C LEU A 23 3.64 -4.40 -11.91
N ILE A 24 2.39 -4.13 -11.56
CA ILE A 24 2.05 -3.22 -10.47
C ILE A 24 1.12 -3.97 -9.50
N ALA A 25 1.42 -3.90 -8.21
CA ALA A 25 0.57 -4.44 -7.16
C ALA A 25 0.32 -3.38 -6.07
N ASP A 26 -0.72 -2.56 -6.28
CA ASP A 26 -1.09 -1.45 -5.39
C ASP A 26 -1.51 -1.91 -3.99
N HIS A 27 -1.99 -3.16 -3.86
CA HIS A 27 -2.52 -3.72 -2.62
C HIS A 27 -1.75 -4.98 -2.18
N ALA A 28 -0.45 -5.02 -2.44
CA ALA A 28 0.41 -6.13 -2.00
C ALA A 28 0.68 -6.12 -0.49
N GLY A 29 1.01 -4.95 0.06
CA GLY A 29 1.31 -4.76 1.45
C GLY A 29 0.07 -4.71 2.33
N ARG A 30 0.19 -5.25 3.54
CA ARG A 30 -0.81 -5.12 4.62
C ARG A 30 -0.27 -4.39 5.85
N ALA A 31 0.99 -3.96 5.81
CA ALA A 31 1.66 -3.38 6.95
C ALA A 31 1.17 -1.95 7.20
N VAL A 32 1.19 -1.56 8.47
CA VAL A 32 0.90 -0.20 8.92
C VAL A 32 2.13 0.29 9.69
N PRO A 33 2.63 1.52 9.42
CA PRO A 33 3.75 2.10 10.15
C PRO A 33 3.46 2.21 11.65
N ASP A 34 4.48 2.00 12.49
CA ASP A 34 4.37 2.01 13.96
C ASP A 34 3.69 3.27 14.51
N GLU A 35 3.89 4.43 13.88
CA GLU A 35 3.26 5.70 14.27
C GLU A 35 1.73 5.71 14.16
N TYR A 36 1.13 4.80 13.38
CA TYR A 36 -0.31 4.64 13.22
C TYR A 36 -0.89 3.49 14.04
N GLY A 37 -0.04 2.73 14.75
CA GLY A 37 -0.45 1.58 15.55
C GLY A 37 -1.25 0.56 14.73
N ASP A 38 -2.43 0.22 15.22
CA ASP A 38 -3.37 -0.72 14.59
C ASP A 38 -4.53 0.00 13.88
N LEU A 39 -4.42 1.30 13.61
CA LEU A 39 -5.50 2.16 13.10
C LEU A 39 -6.79 2.14 13.96
N GLY A 40 -6.73 1.63 15.20
CA GLY A 40 -7.90 1.38 16.05
C GLY A 40 -8.69 0.13 15.66
N LEU A 41 -8.10 -0.79 14.91
CA LEU A 41 -8.71 -2.02 14.42
C LEU A 41 -8.19 -3.25 15.16
N PRO A 42 -9.01 -4.29 15.40
CA PRO A 42 -8.51 -5.55 15.91
C PRO A 42 -7.65 -6.27 14.86
N PRO A 43 -6.67 -7.10 15.28
CA PRO A 43 -5.76 -7.80 14.36
C PRO A 43 -6.45 -8.60 13.25
N SER A 44 -7.67 -9.11 13.50
CA SER A 44 -8.45 -9.86 12.51
C SER A 44 -8.80 -9.05 11.25
N GLU A 45 -8.91 -7.72 11.35
CA GLU A 45 -9.21 -6.87 10.20
C GLU A 45 -8.03 -6.79 9.23
N PHE A 46 -6.79 -6.90 9.72
CA PHE A 46 -5.58 -6.92 8.90
C PHE A 46 -5.37 -8.24 8.16
N GLU A 47 -6.13 -9.28 8.50
CA GLU A 47 -6.14 -10.57 7.81
C GLU A 47 -7.22 -10.66 6.72
N ARG A 48 -8.11 -9.65 6.63
CA ARG A 48 -9.18 -9.57 5.64
C ARG A 48 -8.74 -8.84 4.38
N HIS A 49 -9.51 -9.04 3.31
CA HIS A 49 -9.33 -8.39 2.01
C HIS A 49 -9.42 -6.85 2.04
N ILE A 50 -9.93 -6.26 3.13
CA ILE A 50 -9.98 -4.81 3.30
C ILE A 50 -8.59 -4.19 3.52
N ALA A 51 -7.63 -4.97 4.04
CA ALA A 51 -6.28 -4.50 4.33
C ALA A 51 -5.33 -4.60 3.14
N TYR A 52 -5.53 -5.59 2.26
CA TYR A 52 -4.66 -5.92 1.13
C TYR A 52 -5.34 -6.97 0.23
N ASP A 53 -4.81 -7.18 -0.97
CA ASP A 53 -5.28 -8.23 -1.87
C ASP A 53 -4.56 -9.55 -1.55
N ILE A 54 -5.30 -10.48 -0.94
CA ILE A 54 -4.76 -11.74 -0.42
C ILE A 54 -4.08 -12.54 -1.54
N GLY A 55 -2.77 -12.75 -1.41
CA GLY A 55 -1.95 -13.53 -2.34
C GLY A 55 -1.37 -12.74 -3.52
N VAL A 56 -1.70 -11.46 -3.68
CA VAL A 56 -1.26 -10.67 -4.84
C VAL A 56 0.26 -10.50 -4.90
N GLU A 57 0.94 -10.41 -3.75
CA GLU A 57 2.41 -10.35 -3.69
C GLU A 57 3.03 -11.60 -4.33
N GLY A 58 2.60 -12.80 -3.91
CA GLY A 58 3.11 -14.06 -4.43
C GLY A 58 2.85 -14.24 -5.93
N VAL A 59 1.65 -13.86 -6.39
CA VAL A 59 1.30 -13.85 -7.81
C VAL A 59 2.22 -12.91 -8.59
N THR A 60 2.40 -11.68 -8.11
CA THR A 60 3.21 -10.64 -8.77
C THR A 60 4.67 -11.08 -8.89
N ARG A 61 5.28 -11.59 -7.82
CA ARG A 61 6.65 -12.11 -7.84
C ARG A 61 6.80 -13.28 -8.82
N ARG A 62 5.82 -14.19 -8.87
CA ARG A 62 5.85 -15.33 -9.80
C ARG A 62 5.73 -14.88 -11.26
N LEU A 63 4.86 -13.91 -11.54
CA LEU A 63 4.73 -13.31 -12.87
C LEU A 63 6.00 -12.57 -13.29
N ALA A 64 6.60 -11.79 -12.38
CA ALA A 64 7.88 -11.12 -12.62
C ALA A 64 8.98 -12.13 -12.99
N ALA A 65 9.09 -13.24 -12.25
CA ALA A 65 10.04 -14.30 -12.56
C ALA A 65 9.78 -15.00 -13.91
N LEU A 66 8.51 -15.24 -14.26
CA LEU A 66 8.13 -15.91 -15.52
C LEU A 66 8.34 -15.03 -16.76
N THR A 67 8.07 -13.73 -16.63
CA THR A 67 8.17 -12.77 -17.73
C THR A 67 9.55 -12.11 -17.80
N GLY A 68 10.26 -12.08 -16.68
CA GLY A 68 11.46 -11.25 -16.46
C GLY A 68 11.17 -9.75 -16.52
N ALA A 69 9.92 -9.32 -16.31
CA ALA A 69 9.51 -7.93 -16.22
C ALA A 69 9.76 -7.37 -14.80
N PRO A 70 10.07 -6.08 -14.65
CA PRO A 70 10.12 -5.44 -13.35
C PRO A 70 8.73 -5.40 -12.71
N ALA A 71 8.68 -5.33 -11.37
CA ALA A 71 7.45 -5.10 -10.64
C ALA A 71 7.61 -4.03 -9.54
N VAL A 72 6.53 -3.29 -9.27
CA VAL A 72 6.43 -2.36 -8.14
C VAL A 72 5.25 -2.75 -7.27
N MET A 73 5.50 -2.97 -5.99
CA MET A 73 4.50 -3.42 -5.02
C MET A 73 4.40 -2.42 -3.87
N ALA A 74 3.20 -2.02 -3.49
CA ALA A 74 3.02 -1.15 -2.33
C ALA A 74 3.38 -1.89 -1.05
N GLY A 75 4.15 -1.25 -0.17
CA GLY A 75 4.60 -1.83 1.10
C GLY A 75 3.63 -1.62 2.26
N PHE A 76 2.57 -0.85 2.07
CA PHE A 76 1.61 -0.45 3.10
C PHE A 76 0.20 -0.97 2.78
N SER A 77 -0.62 -1.10 3.83
CA SER A 77 -2.04 -1.44 3.71
C SER A 77 -2.82 -0.33 3.03
N ARG A 78 -3.79 -0.71 2.20
CA ARG A 78 -4.79 0.22 1.63
C ARG A 78 -5.69 0.88 2.69
N LEU A 79 -5.73 0.37 3.92
CA LEU A 79 -6.41 1.01 5.04
C LEU A 79 -5.69 2.26 5.54
N LEU A 80 -4.37 2.35 5.33
CA LEU A 80 -3.60 3.57 5.62
C LEU A 80 -3.92 4.65 4.58
N ILE A 81 -3.74 4.31 3.31
CA ILE A 81 -4.06 5.14 2.15
C ILE A 81 -4.13 4.21 0.93
N ASP A 82 -5.14 4.36 0.06
CA ASP A 82 -5.34 3.47 -1.09
C ASP A 82 -4.51 3.96 -2.28
N ALA A 83 -3.45 3.21 -2.63
CA ALA A 83 -2.56 3.52 -3.76
C ALA A 83 -3.24 3.46 -5.14
N ASN A 84 -4.44 2.87 -5.25
CA ASN A 84 -5.19 2.78 -6.51
C ASN A 84 -6.39 3.73 -6.52
N ARG A 85 -6.23 4.93 -5.94
CA ARG A 85 -7.22 6.01 -5.92
C ARG A 85 -6.54 7.33 -6.24
N GLY A 86 -7.23 8.24 -6.94
CA GLY A 86 -6.74 9.58 -7.18
C GLY A 86 -6.63 10.37 -5.86
N GLU A 87 -5.76 11.39 -5.82
CA GLU A 87 -5.60 12.21 -4.60
C GLU A 87 -6.92 12.89 -4.19
N ASP A 88 -7.78 13.23 -5.13
CA ASP A 88 -9.09 13.85 -4.93
C ASP A 88 -10.23 12.84 -4.69
N ASP A 89 -9.95 11.54 -4.74
CA ASP A 89 -10.95 10.51 -4.53
C ASP A 89 -11.39 10.48 -3.05
N PRO A 90 -12.70 10.53 -2.75
CA PRO A 90 -13.20 10.54 -1.37
C PRO A 90 -12.93 9.23 -0.62
N THR A 91 -12.51 8.18 -1.33
CA THR A 91 -12.14 6.87 -0.79
C THR A 91 -10.64 6.63 -0.73
N LEU A 92 -9.80 7.64 -1.00
CA LEU A 92 -8.34 7.58 -0.85
C LEU A 92 -7.94 7.15 0.57
N ILE A 93 -8.61 7.70 1.59
CA ILE A 93 -8.45 7.31 3.00
C ILE A 93 -9.82 6.91 3.53
N ARG A 94 -10.13 5.61 3.50
CA ARG A 94 -11.45 5.09 3.84
C ARG A 94 -11.71 5.14 5.35
N GLN A 95 -12.85 5.70 5.74
CA GLN A 95 -13.33 5.70 7.12
C GLN A 95 -14.18 4.47 7.46
N LEU A 96 -14.81 3.88 6.44
CA LEU A 96 -15.64 2.68 6.52
C LEU A 96 -15.31 1.79 5.32
N TYR A 97 -15.03 0.51 5.58
CA TYR A 97 -14.78 -0.47 4.53
C TYR A 97 -15.39 -1.82 4.93
N ASP A 98 -16.32 -2.32 4.13
CA ASP A 98 -16.96 -3.64 4.31
C ASP A 98 -17.48 -3.88 5.74
N GLY A 99 -18.21 -2.88 6.26
CA GLY A 99 -18.79 -2.90 7.61
C GLY A 99 -17.80 -2.55 8.74
N THR A 100 -16.51 -2.41 8.45
CA THR A 100 -15.48 -2.05 9.43
C THR A 100 -15.22 -0.55 9.42
N ILE A 101 -15.50 0.13 10.54
CA ILE A 101 -15.08 1.51 10.76
C ILE A 101 -13.59 1.50 11.06
N VAL A 102 -12.82 2.43 10.48
CA VAL A 102 -11.38 2.61 10.71
C VAL A 102 -11.17 3.86 11.58
N PRO A 103 -11.06 3.72 12.92
CA PRO A 103 -11.06 4.88 13.82
C PRO A 103 -9.94 5.89 13.54
N ALA A 104 -8.73 5.43 13.22
CA ALA A 104 -7.61 6.33 12.93
C ALA A 104 -7.75 7.12 11.61
N ASN A 105 -8.80 6.86 10.84
CA ASN A 105 -9.10 7.60 9.61
C ASN A 105 -10.18 8.68 9.83
N TYR A 106 -10.70 8.84 11.06
CA TYR A 106 -11.68 9.88 11.39
C TYR A 106 -11.57 10.40 12.84
N PRO A 107 -11.60 11.73 13.07
CA PRO A 107 -11.54 12.79 12.07
C PRO A 107 -10.16 12.86 11.42
N MET A 108 -10.13 13.17 10.12
CA MET A 108 -8.90 13.33 9.35
C MET A 108 -8.66 14.83 9.14
N ASP A 109 -7.53 15.34 9.63
CA ASP A 109 -7.09 16.70 9.31
C ASP A 109 -6.24 16.72 8.02
N GLU A 110 -6.12 17.90 7.41
CA GLU A 110 -5.37 18.04 6.15
C GLU A 110 -3.88 17.76 6.34
N ALA A 111 -3.32 18.03 7.52
CA ALA A 111 -1.91 17.80 7.78
C ALA A 111 -1.59 16.31 7.81
N GLU A 112 -2.47 15.48 8.37
CA GLU A 112 -2.37 14.03 8.40
C GLU A 112 -2.58 13.42 7.00
N ARG A 113 -3.60 13.89 6.27
CA ARG A 113 -3.79 13.52 4.87
C ARG A 113 -2.52 13.80 4.06
N GLN A 114 -1.95 14.99 4.21
CA GLN A 114 -0.72 15.38 3.52
C GLN A 114 0.48 14.52 3.93
N ARG A 115 0.62 14.19 5.22
CA ARG A 115 1.68 13.27 5.69
C ARG A 115 1.59 11.89 5.04
N ARG A 116 0.39 11.32 4.89
CA ARG A 116 0.23 10.00 4.24
C ARG A 116 0.53 10.05 2.74
N LEU A 117 0.13 11.15 2.09
CA LEU A 117 0.45 11.41 0.69
C LEU A 117 1.97 11.44 0.47
N ASP A 118 2.68 12.25 1.26
CA ASP A 118 4.11 12.49 1.07
C ASP A 118 4.99 11.30 1.46
N ARG A 119 4.56 10.50 2.44
CA ARG A 119 5.38 9.40 2.97
C ARG A 119 5.11 8.05 2.32
N TYR A 120 3.92 7.84 1.76
CA TYR A 120 3.50 6.53 1.25
C TYR A 120 2.99 6.58 -0.19
N TYR A 121 1.95 7.36 -0.46
CA TYR A 121 1.29 7.40 -1.77
C TYR A 121 2.20 7.91 -2.88
N ARG A 122 2.71 9.15 -2.76
CA ARG A 122 3.53 9.78 -3.81
C ARG A 122 4.85 9.03 -4.04
N PRO A 123 5.60 8.60 -2.99
CA PRO A 123 6.78 7.76 -3.21
C PRO A 123 6.50 6.46 -3.97
N TYR A 124 5.36 5.80 -3.71
CA TYR A 124 4.93 4.64 -4.48
C TYR A 124 4.65 4.99 -5.94
N HIS A 125 3.89 6.05 -6.19
CA HIS A 125 3.58 6.51 -7.56
C HIS A 125 4.82 7.00 -8.32
N ASP A 126 5.77 7.66 -7.65
CA ASP A 126 7.05 8.07 -8.22
C ASP A 126 7.86 6.83 -8.65
N ALA A 127 7.88 5.78 -7.82
CA ALA A 127 8.53 4.52 -8.17
C ALA A 127 7.87 3.85 -9.38
N VAL A 128 6.54 3.83 -9.44
CA VAL A 128 5.79 3.34 -10.62
C VAL A 128 6.08 4.18 -11.85
N GLY A 129 6.05 5.51 -11.74
CA GLY A 129 6.31 6.44 -12.86
C GLY A 129 7.76 6.43 -13.34
N ALA A 130 8.70 5.99 -12.50
CA ALA A 130 10.10 5.80 -12.84
C ALA A 130 10.41 4.44 -13.46
N MET A 131 9.44 3.52 -13.59
CA MET A 131 9.64 2.21 -14.24
C MET A 131 9.82 2.32 -15.75
#